data_AF-A0A1V3A2A6-F1
#
_entry.id   AF-A0A1V3A2A6-F1
#
_cell.length_a   1.000
_cell.length_b   1.000
_cell.length_c   1.000
_cell.angle_alpha   90.00
_cell.angle_beta   90.00
_cell.angle_gamma   90.00
#
_symmetry.space_group_name_H-M   'P 1'
#
loop_
_entity.id
_entity.type
_entity.pdbx_description
1 polymer ?
#
loop_
_entity_poly.entity_id
_entity_poly.type
_entity_poly.pdbx_seq_one_letter_code
_entity_poly.pdbx_strand_id
1 'polypeptide(L)'
;MDELGSFPPKGCTAPISFVQIDRFNMGPQRMKALPREKTGEEPDPHVSYRMVLDTIQARTAWILRVSRAEIDDETAAAMSCLGISCLSMESPADQAPGSWETDPEAEMTLTPPYDPMGPDGTHSPATVLDQLQVQHGCLGEQQNGGVRWSCPEPREAVGLGAPFIEVVIDVNLAQDFATQGVLRDADPGDDEIAALWLKVSSIASGDPGAPVVSQSIQRERHPSRRD
;
A
#
# COMPACT_ATOMS: atom_id res chain seq x y z
N MET A 1 5.01 35.41 -32.55
CA MET A 1 4.42 34.06 -32.55
C MET A 1 5.61 33.13 -32.72
N ASP A 2 6.30 32.85 -31.63
CA ASP A 2 7.53 32.05 -31.64
C ASP A 2 7.63 31.25 -30.35
N GLU A 3 8.08 30.01 -30.52
CA GLU A 3 8.56 29.04 -29.55
C GLU A 3 7.54 28.30 -28.68
N LEU A 4 6.87 27.32 -29.30
CA LEU A 4 6.36 26.14 -28.61
C LEU A 4 7.49 25.11 -28.46
N GLY A 5 7.95 24.95 -27.22
CA GLY A 5 8.19 23.65 -26.60
C GLY A 5 9.29 22.79 -27.21
N SER A 6 10.50 22.91 -26.65
CA SER A 6 11.50 21.85 -26.64
C SER A 6 10.84 20.50 -26.28
N PHE A 7 10.84 19.57 -27.22
CA PHE A 7 10.58 18.15 -26.92
C PHE A 7 11.60 17.66 -25.88
N PRO A 8 11.22 16.79 -24.93
CA PRO A 8 12.20 16.16 -24.06
C PRO A 8 13.17 15.30 -24.89
N PRO A 9 14.44 15.16 -24.46
CA PRO A 9 15.41 14.34 -25.16
C PRO A 9 14.86 12.92 -25.34
N LYS A 10 15.10 12.34 -26.53
CA LYS A 10 14.70 10.97 -26.90
C LYS A 10 15.16 9.99 -25.81
N GLY A 11 14.21 9.38 -25.10
CA GLY A 11 14.50 8.31 -24.14
C GLY A 11 13.52 8.22 -22.96
N CYS A 12 12.93 9.34 -22.53
CA CYS A 12 11.94 9.33 -21.44
C CYS A 12 10.56 9.67 -22.00
N THR A 13 9.75 8.65 -22.31
CA THR A 13 8.30 8.79 -22.26
C THR A 13 7.93 9.25 -20.85
N ALA A 14 7.16 10.34 -20.71
CA ALA A 14 6.60 10.72 -19.42
C ALA A 14 5.91 9.50 -18.81
N PRO A 15 6.22 9.09 -17.56
CA PRO A 15 5.75 7.84 -17.03
C PRO A 15 4.23 7.94 -16.81
N ILE A 16 3.48 7.17 -17.59
CA ILE A 16 2.07 6.89 -17.27
C ILE A 16 2.07 5.88 -16.13
N SER A 17 1.44 6.22 -15.01
CA SER A 17 1.24 5.30 -13.90
C SER A 17 -0.14 4.68 -13.95
N PHE A 18 -0.20 3.36 -13.76
CA PHE A 18 -1.44 2.62 -13.59
C PHE A 18 -1.59 2.25 -12.13
N VAL A 19 -2.65 2.72 -11.49
CA VAL A 19 -2.95 2.42 -10.09
C VAL A 19 -4.29 1.69 -10.03
N GLN A 20 -4.30 0.54 -9.37
CA GLN A 20 -5.51 -0.20 -9.03
C GLN A 20 -5.67 -0.22 -7.51
N ILE A 21 -6.87 0.11 -7.03
CA ILE A 21 -7.25 0.04 -5.63
C ILE A 21 -8.48 -0.86 -5.54
N ASP A 22 -8.32 -2.01 -4.92
CA ASP A 22 -9.42 -2.93 -4.66
C ASP A 22 -9.81 -2.85 -3.19
N ARG A 23 -11.08 -2.58 -2.92
CA ARG A 23 -11.65 -2.52 -1.57
C ARG A 23 -12.60 -3.68 -1.38
N PHE A 24 -12.31 -4.51 -0.39
CA PHE A 24 -13.14 -5.66 -0.06
C PHE A 24 -14.01 -5.37 1.16
N ASN A 25 -15.28 -5.75 1.09
CA ASN A 25 -16.17 -5.72 2.24
C ASN A 25 -15.92 -6.94 3.13
N MET A 26 -15.41 -6.67 4.33
CA MET A 26 -15.11 -7.67 5.37
C MET A 26 -16.24 -7.83 6.39
N GLY A 27 -17.34 -7.09 6.26
CA GLY A 27 -18.48 -7.11 7.18
C GLY A 27 -19.04 -8.52 7.42
N PRO A 28 -19.34 -9.32 6.38
CA PRO A 28 -19.84 -10.69 6.53
C PRO A 28 -18.87 -11.62 7.29
N GLN A 29 -17.58 -11.52 7.01
CA GLN A 29 -16.52 -12.31 7.63
C GLN A 29 -16.33 -11.89 9.09
N ARG A 30 -16.33 -10.57 9.35
CA ARG A 30 -16.25 -10.01 10.70
C ARG A 30 -17.44 -10.43 11.55
N MET A 31 -18.67 -10.41 11.02
CA MET A 31 -19.86 -10.88 11.73
C MET A 31 -19.79 -12.37 12.09
N LYS A 32 -19.18 -13.20 11.24
CA LYS A 32 -18.99 -14.64 11.52
C LYS A 32 -17.93 -14.86 12.61
N ALA A 33 -16.84 -14.09 12.59
CA ALA A 33 -15.70 -14.27 13.48
C ALA A 33 -15.86 -13.56 14.85
N LEU A 34 -16.52 -12.41 14.88
CA LEU A 34 -16.66 -11.53 16.04
C LEU A 34 -18.15 -11.22 16.29
N PRO A 35 -18.84 -12.00 17.12
CA PRO A 35 -20.25 -11.75 17.45
C PRO A 35 -20.38 -10.52 18.38
N ARG A 36 -20.20 -9.31 17.85
CA ARG A 36 -20.65 -8.04 18.47
C ARG A 36 -22.09 -7.72 18.02
N GLU A 37 -22.78 -6.86 18.78
CA GLU A 37 -24.10 -6.34 18.42
C GLU A 37 -24.11 -5.77 16.99
N LYS A 38 -25.14 -6.13 16.24
CA LYS A 38 -25.37 -5.70 14.86
C LYS A 38 -25.35 -4.17 14.78
N THR A 39 -24.25 -3.58 14.37
CA THR A 39 -24.27 -2.26 13.73
C THR A 39 -24.95 -2.46 12.38
N GLY A 40 -26.19 -2.01 12.25
CA GLY A 40 -27.08 -2.28 11.11
C GLY A 40 -26.72 -1.57 9.81
N GLU A 41 -25.44 -1.50 9.46
CA GLU A 41 -25.01 -1.04 8.14
C GLU A 41 -25.20 -2.15 7.09
N GLU A 42 -25.78 -1.78 5.95
CA GLU A 42 -25.81 -2.67 4.80
C GLU A 42 -24.38 -2.98 4.35
N PRO A 43 -24.10 -4.23 3.91
CA PRO A 43 -22.79 -4.59 3.40
C PRO A 43 -22.48 -3.75 2.16
N ASP A 44 -21.48 -2.89 2.27
CA ASP A 44 -20.91 -2.15 1.16
C ASP A 44 -20.40 -3.13 0.07
N PRO A 45 -20.51 -2.84 -1.23
CA PRO A 45 -20.00 -3.76 -2.25
C PRO A 45 -18.47 -3.83 -2.25
N HIS A 46 -17.92 -4.96 -2.70
CA HIS A 46 -16.52 -5.02 -3.12
C HIS A 46 -16.35 -4.16 -4.38
N VAL A 47 -15.29 -3.35 -4.46
CA VAL A 47 -15.10 -2.41 -5.57
C VAL A 47 -13.65 -2.35 -6.01
N SER A 48 -13.44 -2.20 -7.31
CA SER A 48 -12.15 -1.91 -7.93
C SER A 48 -12.17 -0.51 -8.52
N TYR A 49 -11.20 0.31 -8.14
CA TYR A 49 -10.89 1.58 -8.78
C TYR A 49 -9.63 1.41 -9.62
N ARG A 50 -9.68 1.80 -10.89
CA ARG A 50 -8.52 1.85 -11.76
C ARG A 50 -8.29 3.26 -12.24
N MET A 51 -7.05 3.72 -12.13
CA MET A 51 -6.65 5.07 -12.45
C MET A 51 -5.46 5.06 -13.40
N VAL A 52 -5.51 5.96 -14.37
CA VAL A 52 -4.38 6.26 -15.26
C VAL A 52 -3.91 7.66 -14.90
N LEU A 53 -2.66 7.79 -14.47
CA LEU A 53 -2.07 9.05 -14.06
C LEU A 53 -0.91 9.42 -14.99
N ASP A 54 -0.71 10.71 -15.18
CA ASP A 54 0.40 11.29 -15.92
C ASP A 54 1.03 12.43 -15.13
N THR A 55 2.24 12.80 -15.48
CA THR A 55 2.96 13.95 -14.93
C THR A 55 2.85 15.12 -15.90
N ILE A 56 2.19 16.22 -15.49
CA ILE A 56 2.06 17.42 -16.32
C ILE A 56 2.73 18.58 -15.60
N GLN A 57 3.78 19.14 -16.22
CA GLN A 57 4.47 20.40 -15.86
C GLN A 57 4.27 20.88 -14.41
N ALA A 58 5.19 20.51 -13.52
CA ALA A 58 5.19 20.83 -12.08
C ALA A 58 4.07 20.20 -11.23
N ARG A 59 3.18 19.38 -11.80
CA ARG A 59 2.27 18.51 -11.04
C ARG A 59 2.86 17.11 -10.90
N THR A 60 2.87 16.61 -9.67
CA THR A 60 3.37 15.27 -9.32
C THR A 60 2.45 14.15 -9.79
N ALA A 61 1.14 14.42 -9.94
CA ALA A 61 0.18 13.48 -10.52
C ALA A 61 -1.02 14.22 -11.14
N TRP A 62 -1.42 13.83 -12.35
CA TRP A 62 -2.62 14.28 -13.03
C TRP A 62 -3.44 13.05 -13.44
N ILE A 63 -4.69 12.98 -12.97
CA ILE A 63 -5.59 11.87 -13.28
C ILE A 63 -6.11 12.04 -14.71
N LEU A 64 -5.72 11.15 -15.62
CA LEU A 64 -6.21 11.11 -16.98
C LEU A 64 -7.56 10.39 -17.08
N ARG A 65 -7.69 9.26 -16.37
CA ARG A 65 -8.88 8.40 -16.37
C ARG A 65 -9.08 7.76 -15.00
N VAL A 66 -10.35 7.56 -14.65
CA VAL A 66 -10.79 6.77 -13.49
C VAL A 66 -11.93 5.88 -13.95
N SER A 67 -11.92 4.63 -13.52
CA SER A 67 -13.07 3.73 -13.62
C SER A 67 -13.33 3.06 -12.28
N ARG A 68 -14.60 2.84 -11.96
CA ARG A 68 -15.06 2.01 -10.84
C ARG A 68 -15.78 0.79 -11.41
N ALA A 69 -15.48 -0.38 -10.88
CA ALA A 69 -16.25 -1.60 -11.10
C ALA A 69 -16.60 -2.24 -9.75
N GLU A 70 -17.76 -2.89 -9.68
CA GLU A 70 -18.08 -3.76 -8.55
C GLU A 70 -17.46 -5.13 -8.80
N ILE A 71 -16.98 -5.75 -7.73
CA ILE A 71 -16.43 -7.10 -7.72
C ILE A 71 -17.51 -7.98 -7.09
N ASP A 72 -17.92 -9.04 -7.77
CA ASP A 72 -18.86 -10.00 -7.18
C ASP A 72 -18.18 -10.86 -6.10
N ASP A 73 -18.98 -11.46 -5.23
CA ASP A 73 -18.49 -12.24 -4.08
C ASP A 73 -17.61 -13.44 -4.50
N GLU A 74 -17.91 -14.06 -5.64
CA GLU A 74 -17.15 -15.21 -6.17
C GLU A 74 -15.76 -14.77 -6.60
N THR A 75 -15.68 -13.67 -7.36
CA THR A 75 -14.43 -13.06 -7.79
C THR A 75 -13.63 -12.58 -6.59
N ALA A 76 -14.27 -11.89 -5.64
CA ALA A 76 -13.62 -11.42 -4.42
C ALA A 76 -13.02 -12.57 -3.60
N ALA A 77 -13.74 -13.69 -3.48
CA ALA A 77 -13.25 -14.87 -2.78
C ALA A 77 -12.05 -15.54 -3.46
N ALA A 78 -11.93 -15.43 -4.79
CA ALA A 78 -10.83 -15.97 -5.58
C ALA A 78 -9.59 -15.05 -5.63
N MET A 79 -9.71 -13.77 -5.23
CA MET A 79 -8.59 -12.83 -5.22
C MET A 79 -7.61 -13.11 -4.07
N SER A 80 -6.33 -12.89 -4.36
CA SER A 80 -5.23 -13.07 -3.42
C SER A 80 -4.64 -11.72 -3.03
N CYS A 81 -4.45 -11.53 -1.73
CA CYS A 81 -3.79 -10.39 -1.10
C CYS A 81 -2.54 -10.94 -0.39
N LEU A 82 -1.36 -10.72 -0.98
CA LEU A 82 -0.06 -11.21 -0.48
C LEU A 82 0.02 -12.73 -0.22
N GLY A 83 -0.70 -13.53 -1.01
CA GLY A 83 -0.65 -15.00 -0.96
C GLY A 83 -1.77 -15.68 -0.17
N ILE A 84 -2.63 -14.89 0.49
CA ILE A 84 -3.86 -15.38 1.14
C ILE A 84 -5.11 -14.78 0.47
N SER A 85 -6.29 -15.34 0.74
CA SER A 85 -7.53 -14.75 0.25
C SER A 85 -7.69 -13.31 0.75
N CYS A 86 -8.08 -12.39 -0.13
CA CYS A 86 -8.42 -11.01 0.26
C CYS A 86 -9.62 -10.92 1.22
N LEU A 87 -10.37 -12.02 1.39
CA LEU A 87 -11.46 -12.14 2.37
C LEU A 87 -11.05 -12.89 3.63
N SER A 88 -9.74 -13.10 3.86
CA SER A 88 -9.23 -13.73 5.08
C SER A 88 -9.31 -12.78 6.28
N MET A 89 -9.57 -13.33 7.47
CA MET A 89 -9.43 -12.60 8.73
C MET A 89 -8.00 -12.69 9.30
N GLU A 90 -7.14 -13.48 8.66
CA GLU A 90 -5.72 -13.61 9.01
C GLU A 90 -4.96 -12.36 8.53
N SER A 91 -3.92 -11.96 9.27
CA SER A 91 -3.10 -10.82 8.88
C SER A 91 -2.22 -11.20 7.67
N PRO A 92 -2.20 -10.39 6.60
CA PRO A 92 -1.22 -10.53 5.52
C PRO A 92 0.23 -10.45 6.00
N ALA A 93 0.49 -9.84 7.17
CA ALA A 93 1.83 -9.76 7.74
C ALA A 93 2.38 -11.12 8.17
N ASP A 94 1.50 -12.11 8.43
CA ASP A 94 1.89 -13.47 8.78
C ASP A 94 2.45 -14.24 7.56
N GLN A 95 2.27 -13.71 6.35
CA GLN A 95 2.86 -14.24 5.12
C GLN A 95 4.31 -13.81 4.92
N ALA A 96 4.77 -12.79 5.63
CA ALA A 96 6.16 -12.33 5.52
C ALA A 96 7.11 -13.38 6.12
N PRO A 97 8.16 -13.79 5.40
CA PRO A 97 9.14 -14.74 5.92
C PRO A 97 10.13 -14.03 6.86
N GLY A 98 10.53 -14.72 7.93
CA GLY A 98 11.52 -14.21 8.88
C GLY A 98 10.88 -13.56 10.12
N SER A 99 11.67 -12.79 10.86
CA SER A 99 11.21 -12.02 12.01
C SER A 99 10.97 -10.56 11.61
N TRP A 100 9.95 -9.96 12.21
CA TRP A 100 9.71 -8.52 12.12
C TRP A 100 10.66 -7.79 13.06
N GLU A 101 11.38 -6.81 12.52
CA GLU A 101 12.22 -5.88 13.29
C GLU A 101 11.50 -4.53 13.34
N THR A 102 11.23 -4.04 14.55
CA THR A 102 10.62 -2.71 14.74
C THR A 102 11.65 -1.62 14.47
N ASP A 103 11.25 -0.61 13.72
CA ASP A 103 12.02 0.62 13.55
C ASP A 103 11.56 1.66 14.59
N PRO A 104 12.34 1.92 15.65
CA PRO A 104 11.96 2.88 16.69
C PRO A 104 12.12 4.34 16.25
N GLU A 105 12.79 4.60 15.13
CA GLU A 105 13.06 5.95 14.60
C GLU A 105 12.13 6.32 13.44
N ALA A 106 11.22 5.43 13.07
CA ALA A 106 10.26 5.69 12.00
C ALA A 106 9.28 6.80 12.39
N GLU A 107 9.40 7.95 11.72
CA GLU A 107 8.52 9.10 11.91
C GLU A 107 7.84 9.49 10.60
N MET A 108 6.57 9.88 10.66
CA MET A 108 5.91 10.53 9.53
C MET A 108 6.28 12.01 9.53
N THR A 109 7.18 12.41 8.63
CA THR A 109 7.56 13.83 8.48
C THR A 109 6.64 14.60 7.53
N LEU A 110 5.72 13.91 6.86
CA LEU A 110 4.82 14.51 5.88
C LEU A 110 3.56 15.07 6.53
N THR A 111 3.14 16.25 6.08
CA THR A 111 1.80 16.79 6.39
C THR A 111 0.85 16.51 5.22
N PRO A 112 -0.04 15.51 5.32
CA PRO A 112 -0.92 15.15 4.22
C PRO A 112 -2.02 16.19 3.98
N PRO A 113 -2.53 16.33 2.73
CA PRO A 113 -3.65 17.21 2.40
C PRO A 113 -5.03 16.60 2.72
N TYR A 114 -5.07 15.57 3.57
CA TYR A 114 -6.26 14.83 3.96
C TYR A 114 -6.25 14.62 5.49
N ASP A 115 -7.36 14.17 6.08
CA ASP A 115 -7.41 13.89 7.51
C ASP A 115 -6.55 12.66 7.83
N PRO A 116 -5.46 12.81 8.63
CA PRO A 116 -4.58 11.69 8.91
C PRO A 116 -5.23 10.64 9.81
N MET A 117 -6.34 10.95 10.47
CA MET A 117 -7.03 10.07 11.41
C MET A 117 -8.37 9.58 10.84
N GLY A 118 -8.69 8.32 11.14
CA GLY A 118 -9.99 7.72 10.93
C GLY A 118 -10.99 8.07 12.04
N PRO A 119 -12.29 7.80 11.82
CA PRO A 119 -13.36 8.13 12.78
C PRO A 119 -13.26 7.35 14.11
N ASP A 120 -12.49 6.27 14.12
CA ASP A 120 -12.23 5.40 15.28
C ASP A 120 -10.98 5.80 16.08
N GLY A 121 -10.30 6.89 15.68
CA GLY A 121 -9.07 7.35 16.32
C GLY A 121 -7.82 6.56 15.91
N THR A 122 -7.90 5.71 14.88
CA THR A 122 -6.71 5.10 14.24
C THR A 122 -6.20 5.97 13.09
N HIS A 123 -4.98 5.73 12.61
CA HIS A 123 -4.53 6.38 11.38
C HIS A 123 -5.38 5.91 10.18
N SER A 124 -5.71 6.84 9.28
CA SER A 124 -6.49 6.53 8.08
C SER A 124 -5.72 5.56 7.16
N PRO A 125 -6.40 4.78 6.29
CA PRO A 125 -5.72 3.93 5.30
C PRO A 125 -4.75 4.71 4.40
N ALA A 126 -5.07 5.97 4.08
CA ALA A 126 -4.18 6.83 3.30
C ALA A 126 -2.90 7.17 4.08
N THR A 127 -3.02 7.46 5.38
CA THR A 127 -1.88 7.73 6.26
C THR A 127 -0.98 6.51 6.41
N VAL A 128 -1.57 5.33 6.56
CA VAL A 128 -0.83 4.06 6.64
C VAL A 128 -0.09 3.78 5.33
N LEU A 129 -0.73 4.05 4.18
CA LEU A 129 -0.07 3.96 2.88
C LEU A 129 1.11 4.95 2.80
N ASP A 130 0.91 6.21 3.16
CA ASP A 130 1.97 7.22 3.12
C ASP A 130 3.15 6.84 4.03
N GLN A 131 2.89 6.31 5.24
CA GLN A 131 3.94 5.81 6.13
C GLN A 131 4.74 4.66 5.50
N LEU A 132 4.05 3.70 4.86
CA LEU A 132 4.72 2.62 4.14
C LEU A 132 5.59 3.15 3.00
N GLN A 133 5.11 4.16 2.27
CA GLN A 133 5.83 4.74 1.14
C GLN A 133 7.01 5.63 1.58
N VAL A 134 6.90 6.31 2.72
CA VAL A 134 8.02 7.04 3.35
C VAL A 134 9.11 6.05 3.75
N GLN A 135 8.74 4.98 4.46
CA GLN A 135 9.70 3.96 4.88
C GLN A 135 10.34 3.23 3.69
N HIS A 136 9.56 3.01 2.62
CA HIS A 136 10.06 2.41 1.38
C HIS A 136 10.98 3.35 0.58
N GLY A 137 10.92 4.67 0.84
CA GLY A 137 11.69 5.68 0.12
C GLY A 137 11.05 6.20 -1.16
N CYS A 138 9.81 5.80 -1.46
CA CYS A 138 9.03 6.31 -2.59
C CYS A 138 8.41 7.69 -2.30
N LEU A 139 8.19 8.03 -1.04
CA LEU A 139 7.57 9.28 -0.63
C LEU A 139 8.51 10.07 0.28
N GLY A 140 8.65 11.38 0.05
CA GLY A 140 9.47 12.24 0.88
C GLY A 140 9.13 13.72 0.73
N GLU A 141 9.67 14.57 1.60
CA GLU A 141 9.45 16.01 1.55
C GLU A 141 10.39 16.69 0.53
N GLN A 142 9.89 17.70 -0.17
CA GLN A 142 10.66 18.62 -0.99
C GLN A 142 11.13 19.81 -0.15
N GLN A 143 12.24 20.45 -0.54
CA GLN A 143 12.80 21.62 0.16
C GLN A 143 11.83 22.80 0.35
N ASN A 144 10.69 22.82 -0.36
CA ASN A 144 9.67 23.86 -0.29
C ASN A 144 8.36 23.40 0.42
N GLY A 145 8.40 22.29 1.18
CA GLY A 145 7.23 21.75 1.89
C GLY A 145 6.23 20.99 1.01
N GLY A 146 6.59 20.69 -0.23
CA GLY A 146 5.81 19.82 -1.12
C GLY A 146 6.15 18.35 -0.91
N VAL A 147 5.29 17.45 -1.37
CA VAL A 147 5.57 16.00 -1.34
C VAL A 147 6.24 15.60 -2.66
N ARG A 148 7.34 14.85 -2.57
CA ARG A 148 8.01 14.19 -3.68
C ARG A 148 7.60 12.73 -3.71
N TRP A 149 7.06 12.31 -4.84
CA TRP A 149 6.96 10.90 -5.19
C TRP A 149 8.14 10.53 -6.09
N SER A 150 9.00 9.63 -5.62
CA SER A 150 9.96 8.90 -6.44
C SER A 150 9.28 7.58 -6.81
N CYS A 151 8.79 7.46 -8.05
CA CYS A 151 8.31 6.17 -8.53
C CYS A 151 9.39 5.10 -8.26
N PRO A 152 8.99 3.89 -7.83
CA PRO A 152 9.94 2.80 -7.71
C PRO A 152 10.57 2.50 -9.07
N GLU A 153 11.83 2.05 -9.06
CA GLU A 153 12.55 1.72 -10.29
C GLU A 153 11.85 0.57 -11.02
N PRO A 154 11.75 0.63 -12.36
CA PRO A 154 11.23 -0.49 -13.14
C PRO A 154 12.03 -1.77 -12.87
N ARG A 155 11.35 -2.89 -12.58
CA ARG A 155 12.00 -4.18 -12.37
C ARG A 155 12.25 -4.89 -13.68
N GLU A 156 13.49 -5.28 -13.95
CA GLU A 156 13.84 -6.01 -15.17
C GLU A 156 13.32 -7.45 -15.16
N ALA A 157 13.22 -8.09 -13.98
CA ALA A 157 12.77 -9.48 -13.86
C ALA A 157 11.24 -9.63 -13.81
N VAL A 158 10.49 -8.53 -13.66
CA VAL A 158 9.03 -8.55 -13.60
C VAL A 158 8.45 -8.26 -14.98
N GLY A 159 7.63 -9.18 -15.47
CA GLY A 159 6.95 -9.02 -16.75
C GLY A 159 6.09 -7.76 -16.79
N LEU A 160 5.96 -7.16 -17.96
CA LEU A 160 5.08 -6.00 -18.17
C LEU A 160 3.66 -6.29 -17.63
N GLY A 161 3.21 -5.47 -16.68
CA GLY A 161 1.87 -5.54 -16.10
C GLY A 161 1.71 -6.47 -14.89
N ALA A 162 2.77 -7.14 -14.43
CA ALA A 162 2.75 -7.82 -13.14
C ALA A 162 3.06 -6.82 -12.00
N PRO A 163 2.30 -6.82 -10.89
CA PRO A 163 2.61 -5.98 -9.75
C PRO A 163 3.90 -6.48 -9.09
N PHE A 164 4.79 -5.55 -8.75
CA PHE A 164 6.02 -5.83 -8.01
C PHE A 164 6.05 -5.14 -6.65
N ILE A 165 5.25 -4.08 -6.47
CA ILE A 165 4.89 -3.55 -5.16
C ILE A 165 3.41 -3.81 -4.95
N GLU A 166 3.10 -4.52 -3.88
CA GLU A 166 1.73 -4.81 -3.44
C GLU A 166 1.56 -4.28 -2.02
N VAL A 167 0.46 -3.57 -1.78
CA VAL A 167 0.11 -3.05 -0.45
C VAL A 167 -1.27 -3.55 -0.07
N VAL A 168 -1.39 -4.16 1.10
CA VAL A 168 -2.67 -4.60 1.68
C VAL A 168 -2.87 -3.82 2.97
N ILE A 169 -4.06 -3.25 3.14
CA ILE A 169 -4.42 -2.46 4.31
C ILE A 169 -5.69 -3.03 4.93
N ASP A 170 -5.55 -3.52 6.15
CA ASP A 170 -6.62 -4.04 6.98
C ASP A 170 -7.12 -2.93 7.91
N VAL A 171 -8.44 -2.77 7.98
CA VAL A 171 -9.11 -1.80 8.84
C VAL A 171 -10.09 -2.54 9.74
N ASN A 172 -9.85 -2.51 11.05
CA ASN A 172 -10.76 -3.03 12.08
C ASN A 172 -11.17 -4.49 11.89
N LEU A 173 -10.20 -5.35 11.52
CA LEU A 173 -10.41 -6.80 11.41
C LEU A 173 -10.33 -7.52 12.77
N ALA A 174 -9.64 -6.93 13.76
CA ALA A 174 -9.52 -7.47 15.12
C ALA A 174 -10.61 -6.92 16.06
N GLN A 175 -10.55 -7.31 17.34
CA GLN A 175 -11.49 -6.82 18.37
C GLN A 175 -11.27 -5.35 18.74
N ASP A 176 -10.02 -4.90 18.68
CA ASP A 176 -9.62 -3.51 18.90
C ASP A 176 -9.75 -2.71 17.60
N PHE A 177 -9.91 -1.39 17.73
CA PHE A 177 -9.82 -0.50 16.57
C PHE A 177 -8.35 -0.40 16.16
N ALA A 178 -8.05 -0.91 14.97
CA ALA A 178 -6.70 -0.96 14.45
C ALA A 178 -6.71 -0.89 12.92
N THR A 179 -5.77 -0.13 12.38
CA THR A 179 -5.43 -0.11 10.95
C THR A 179 -4.02 -0.65 10.79
N GLN A 180 -3.86 -1.69 9.97
CA GLN A 180 -2.57 -2.29 9.66
C GLN A 180 -2.34 -2.28 8.16
N GLY A 181 -1.18 -1.82 7.72
CA GLY A 181 -0.75 -1.91 6.34
C GLY A 181 0.47 -2.81 6.22
N VAL A 182 0.51 -3.60 5.16
CA VAL A 182 1.66 -4.43 4.78
C VAL A 182 2.01 -4.12 3.34
N LEU A 183 3.27 -3.75 3.10
CA LEU A 183 3.84 -3.57 1.78
C LEU A 183 4.82 -4.71 1.52
N ARG A 184 4.72 -5.31 0.32
CA ARG A 184 5.73 -6.22 -0.22
C ARG A 184 6.30 -5.61 -1.49
N ASP A 185 7.60 -5.40 -1.51
CA ASP A 185 8.37 -5.07 -2.71
C ASP A 185 9.14 -6.31 -3.14
N ALA A 186 8.68 -6.92 -4.22
CA ALA A 186 9.27 -8.12 -4.81
C ALA A 186 10.39 -7.74 -5.78
N ASP A 187 11.48 -8.50 -5.73
CA ASP A 187 12.67 -8.29 -6.55
C ASP A 187 13.22 -6.85 -6.42
N PRO A 188 13.77 -6.48 -5.25
CA PRO A 188 14.33 -5.15 -5.03
C PRO A 188 15.55 -4.81 -5.90
N GLY A 189 16.00 -5.71 -6.79
CA GLY A 189 17.18 -5.53 -7.64
C GLY A 189 18.49 -5.86 -6.93
N ASP A 190 18.41 -6.56 -5.80
CA ASP A 190 19.54 -7.04 -5.00
C ASP A 190 19.58 -8.58 -5.10
N ASP A 191 20.73 -9.15 -5.43
CA ASP A 191 20.89 -10.58 -5.69
C ASP A 191 20.79 -11.45 -4.42
N GLU A 192 20.86 -10.85 -3.23
CA GLU A 192 20.67 -11.53 -1.96
C GLU A 192 19.23 -11.41 -1.40
N ILE A 193 18.42 -10.48 -1.91
CA ILE A 193 17.09 -10.17 -1.38
C ILE A 193 16.01 -10.47 -2.42
N ALA A 194 15.15 -11.44 -2.11
CA ALA A 194 14.01 -11.78 -2.97
C ALA A 194 12.82 -10.82 -2.76
N ALA A 195 12.63 -10.31 -1.54
CA ALA A 195 11.60 -9.31 -1.24
C ALA A 195 11.89 -8.51 0.03
N LEU A 196 11.51 -7.24 0.02
CA LEU A 196 11.40 -6.40 1.21
C LEU A 196 9.94 -6.36 1.68
N TRP A 197 9.73 -6.53 2.97
CA TRP A 197 8.43 -6.42 3.61
C TRP A 197 8.43 -5.28 4.62
N LEU A 198 7.43 -4.41 4.55
CA LEU A 198 7.20 -3.35 5.52
C LEU A 198 5.82 -3.51 6.12
N LYS A 199 5.71 -3.20 7.41
CA LYS A 199 4.46 -3.23 8.16
C LYS A 199 4.31 -1.96 8.95
N VAL A 200 3.11 -1.39 8.89
CA VAL A 200 2.69 -0.25 9.71
C VAL A 200 1.49 -0.70 10.51
N SER A 201 1.51 -0.50 11.82
CA SER A 201 0.39 -0.82 12.71
C SER A 201 -0.02 0.40 13.53
N SER A 202 -1.28 0.80 13.40
CA SER A 202 -1.92 1.84 14.20
C SER A 202 -3.05 1.22 15.00
N ILE A 203 -3.00 1.37 16.32
CA ILE A 203 -4.05 0.89 17.23
C ILE A 203 -4.59 2.12 17.95
N ALA A 204 -5.92 2.19 18.14
CA ALA A 204 -6.52 3.25 18.93
C ALA A 204 -6.12 3.07 20.41
N SER A 205 -5.15 3.84 20.87
CA SER A 205 -4.87 4.05 22.29
C SER A 205 -5.42 5.41 22.72
N GLY A 206 -5.74 5.59 24.01
CA GLY A 206 -6.28 6.85 24.56
C GLY A 206 -5.36 8.08 24.41
N ASP A 207 -4.17 7.89 23.84
CA ASP A 207 -3.25 8.89 23.30
C ASP A 207 -2.89 8.41 21.88
N PRO A 208 -2.92 9.24 20.81
CA PRO A 208 -2.56 8.79 19.47
C PRO A 208 -1.07 8.50 19.43
N GLY A 209 -0.70 7.26 19.76
CA GLY A 209 0.67 6.78 19.61
C GLY A 209 1.08 6.85 18.15
N ALA A 210 2.33 7.21 17.89
CA ALA A 210 2.91 7.11 16.57
C ALA A 210 2.71 5.68 16.02
N PRO A 211 2.43 5.52 14.72
CA PRO A 211 2.25 4.19 14.14
C PRO A 211 3.54 3.38 14.33
N VAL A 212 3.41 2.10 14.69
CA VAL A 212 4.58 1.22 14.82
C VAL A 212 4.96 0.74 13.43
N VAL A 213 6.19 1.03 13.02
CA VAL A 213 6.75 0.56 11.75
C VAL A 213 7.67 -0.64 12.02
N SER A 214 7.59 -1.64 11.17
CA SER A 214 8.45 -2.82 11.23
C SER A 214 8.83 -3.27 9.84
N GLN A 215 9.97 -3.92 9.72
CA GLN A 215 10.46 -4.48 8.47
C GLN A 215 10.81 -5.96 8.60
N SER A 216 10.76 -6.67 7.49
CA SER A 216 11.29 -8.02 7.36
C SER A 216 11.89 -8.22 5.96
N ILE A 217 12.92 -9.06 5.87
CA ILE A 217 13.68 -9.27 4.63
C ILE A 217 13.58 -10.74 4.25
N GLN A 218 13.05 -10.98 3.04
CA GLN A 218 13.09 -12.29 2.41
C GLN A 218 14.39 -12.43 1.61
N ARG A 219 15.27 -13.34 2.01
CA ARG A 219 16.51 -13.62 1.29
C ARG A 219 16.31 -14.64 0.17
N GLU A 220 17.11 -14.51 -0.88
CA GLU A 220 17.19 -15.48 -1.96
C GLU A 220 17.66 -16.85 -1.45
N ARG A 221 17.04 -17.92 -1.94
CA ARG A 221 17.48 -19.29 -1.60
C ARG A 221 18.57 -19.73 -2.57
N HIS A 222 19.82 -19.42 -2.26
CA HIS A 222 20.95 -19.96 -3.02
C HIS A 222 21.20 -21.44 -2.67
N PRO A 223 21.17 -22.37 -3.64
CA PRO A 223 21.40 -23.79 -3.39
C PRO A 223 22.82 -24.14 -2.90
N SER A 224 23.77 -23.18 -2.93
CA SER A 224 25.16 -23.37 -2.53
C SER A 224 25.52 -22.87 -1.13
N ARG A 225 24.66 -22.13 -0.43
CA ARG A 225 24.86 -21.75 0.98
C ARG A 225 23.92 -22.62 1.82
N ARG A 226 24.46 -23.70 2.41
CA ARG A 226 23.78 -24.44 3.47
C ARG A 226 24.07 -23.73 4.79
N ASP A 227 23.02 -23.56 5.60
CA ASP A 227 23.05 -23.05 6.97
C ASP A 227 24.08 -23.78 7.86
#